data_AF-A0AAW4Z364-F1
#
_entry.id   AF-A0AAW4Z364-F1
#
_cell.length_a   1.000
_cell.length_b   1.000
_cell.length_c   1.000
_cell.angle_alpha   90.00
_cell.angle_beta   90.00
_cell.angle_gamma   90.00
#
_symmetry.space_group_name_H-M   'P 1'
#
loop_
_entity.id
_entity.type
_entity.pdbx_description
1 polymer ?
#
loop_
_entity_poly.entity_id
_entity_poly.type
_entity_poly.pdbx_seq_one_letter_code
_entity_poly.pdbx_strand_id
1 'polypeptide(L)' 'AIPGGPGGAAGPDGATGSIPGGPAGTAGPDGATGVIPGGPGGTAGPGGASGCIPNVGCATIPAP' A
#
# COMPACT_ATOMS: atom_id res chain seq x y z
N ALA A 1 5.68 -10.04 -18.22
CA ALA A 1 5.88 -10.43 -16.81
C ALA A 1 7.01 -11.45 -16.75
N ILE A 2 7.96 -11.28 -15.83
CA ILE A 2 8.97 -12.31 -15.54
C ILE A 2 8.31 -13.35 -14.62
N PRO A 3 8.34 -14.67 -14.92
CA PRO A 3 7.83 -15.67 -13.99
C PRO A 3 8.50 -15.54 -12.61
N GLY A 4 7.70 -15.33 -11.57
CA GLY A 4 8.21 -15.09 -10.20
C GLY A 4 8.85 -13.72 -9.96
N GLY A 5 8.84 -12.82 -10.95
CA GLY A 5 9.37 -11.46 -10.81
C GLY A 5 8.30 -10.43 -10.40
N PRO A 6 8.73 -9.18 -10.14
CA PRO A 6 7.84 -8.06 -9.87
C PRO A 6 6.74 -7.89 -10.92
N GLY A 7 5.53 -7.58 -10.46
CA GLY A 7 4.37 -7.28 -11.29
C GLY A 7 3.79 -5.91 -10.96
N GLY A 8 3.21 -5.25 -11.96
CA GLY A 8 2.50 -4.00 -11.77
C GLY A 8 1.69 -3.61 -13.01
N ALA A 9 0.70 -2.76 -12.78
CA ALA A 9 -0.14 -2.18 -13.83
C ALA A 9 -0.39 -0.71 -13.50
N ALA A 10 -0.62 0.10 -14.54
CA ALA A 10 -1.01 1.49 -14.39
C ALA A 10 -2.10 1.83 -15.41
N GLY A 11 -3.05 2.66 -14.98
CA GLY A 11 -4.18 3.13 -15.78
C GLY A 11 -4.76 4.43 -15.21
N PRO A 12 -5.84 4.94 -15.82
CA PRO A 12 -6.48 6.20 -15.40
C PRO A 12 -6.92 6.19 -13.93
N ASP A 13 -7.32 5.02 -13.43
CA ASP A 13 -7.80 4.83 -12.06
C ASP A 13 -6.67 4.59 -11.05
N GLY A 14 -5.40 4.62 -11.50
CA GLY A 14 -4.23 4.46 -10.65
C GLY A 14 -3.28 3.35 -11.07
N ALA A 15 -2.44 2.93 -10.13
CA ALA A 15 -1.40 1.94 -10.33
C ALA A 15 -1.37 0.89 -9.22
N THR A 16 -0.88 -0.29 -9.57
CA THR A 16 -0.61 -1.41 -8.65
C THR A 16 0.82 -1.91 -8.84
N GLY A 17 1.41 -2.40 -7.76
CA GLY A 17 2.74 -3.00 -7.77
C GLY A 17 2.85 -4.08 -6.70
N SER A 18 3.55 -5.16 -7.04
CA SER A 18 3.83 -6.25 -6.10
C SER A 18 5.16 -6.91 -6.41
N ILE A 19 5.88 -7.24 -5.35
CA ILE A 19 7.06 -8.07 -5.38
C ILE A 19 6.69 -9.42 -4.75
N PRO A 20 6.89 -10.56 -5.43
CA PRO A 20 6.66 -11.87 -4.82
C PRO A 20 7.47 -12.06 -3.54
N GLY A 21 6.79 -12.38 -2.44
CA GLY A 21 7.38 -12.46 -1.09
C GLY A 21 7.80 -11.13 -0.48
N GLY A 22 7.60 -10.02 -1.18
CA GLY A 22 8.00 -8.68 -0.77
C GLY A 22 6.83 -7.70 -0.72
N PRO A 23 7.13 -6.39 -0.71
CA PRO A 23 6.11 -5.36 -0.59
C PRO A 23 5.11 -5.36 -1.74
N ALA A 24 3.89 -4.93 -1.44
CA ALA A 24 2.86 -4.66 -2.42
C ALA A 24 2.13 -3.36 -2.09
N GLY A 25 1.54 -2.74 -3.10
CA GLY A 25 0.77 -1.52 -2.91
C GLY A 25 -0.03 -1.12 -4.13
N THR A 26 -0.95 -0.20 -3.88
CA THR A 26 -1.82 0.42 -4.89
C THR A 26 -1.89 1.91 -4.64
N ALA A 27 -2.10 2.71 -5.68
CA ALA A 27 -2.32 4.15 -5.57
C ALA A 27 -3.28 4.61 -6.65
N GLY A 28 -4.26 5.43 -6.29
CA GLY A 28 -5.25 6.00 -7.20
C GLY A 28 -5.81 7.32 -6.66
N PRO A 29 -6.85 7.89 -7.30
CA PRO A 29 -7.45 9.15 -6.90
C PRO A 29 -7.97 9.17 -5.45
N ASP A 30 -8.43 8.02 -4.96
CA ASP A 30 -8.98 7.87 -3.61
C ASP A 30 -7.90 7.60 -2.55
N GLY A 31 -6.62 7.59 -2.95
CA GLY A 31 -5.49 7.36 -2.06
C GLY A 31 -4.63 6.16 -2.43
N ALA A 32 -3.78 5.77 -1.51
CA ALA A 32 -2.82 4.71 -1.66
C ALA A 32 -2.86 3.72 -0.50
N THR A 33 -2.49 2.47 -0.79
CA THR A 33 -2.29 1.41 0.19
C THR A 33 -0.94 0.75 -0.03
N GLY A 34 -0.32 0.29 1.04
CA GLY A 34 0.95 -0.41 0.99
C GLY A 34 1.09 -1.39 2.14
N VAL A 35 1.75 -2.51 1.88
CA VAL A 35 2.04 -3.54 2.88
C VAL A 35 3.39 -4.18 2.61
N ILE A 36 4.09 -4.48 3.69
CA ILE A 36 5.30 -5.31 3.69
C ILE A 36 4.96 -6.60 4.43
N PRO A 37 5.12 -7.80 3.83
CA PRO A 37 4.91 -9.06 4.52
C PRO A 37 5.74 -9.16 5.80
N GLY A 38 5.08 -9.44 6.94
CA GLY A 38 5.69 -9.46 8.27
C GLY A 38 6.12 -8.09 8.81
N GLY A 39 5.97 -7.03 8.02
CA GLY A 39 6.36 -5.66 8.33
C GLY A 39 5.16 -4.71 8.37
N PRO A 40 5.42 -3.40 8.29
CA PRO A 40 4.37 -2.41 8.37
C PRO A 40 3.46 -2.39 7.15
N GLY A 41 2.26 -1.88 7.37
CA GLY A 41 1.31 -1.55 6.31
C GLY A 41 0.53 -0.29 6.65
N GLY A 42 -0.11 0.29 5.64
CA GLY A 42 -0.91 1.49 5.83
C GLY A 42 -1.67 1.91 4.59
N THR A 43 -2.56 2.86 4.81
CA THR A 43 -3.38 3.50 3.79
C THR A 43 -3.39 5.00 4.01
N ALA A 44 -3.47 5.78 2.93
CA ALA A 44 -3.60 7.23 3.01
C ALA A 44 -4.48 7.72 1.87
N GLY A 45 -5.42 8.60 2.15
CA GLY A 45 -6.32 9.17 1.16
C GLY A 45 -6.97 10.47 1.63
N PRO A 46 -7.97 10.98 0.90
CA PRO A 46 -8.63 12.25 1.24
C PRO A 46 -9.27 12.28 2.63
N GLY A 47 -9.63 11.13 3.21
CA GLY A 47 -10.18 11.02 4.56
C GLY A 47 -9.13 10.94 5.69
N GLY A 48 -7.84 10.98 5.37
CA GLY A 48 -6.75 10.83 6.32
C GLY A 48 -5.88 9.61 6.04
N ALA A 49 -5.04 9.25 7.00
CA ALA A 49 -4.09 8.16 6.90
C ALA A 49 -4.16 7.22 8.10
N SER A 50 -3.89 5.94 7.86
CA SER A 50 -3.76 4.92 8.89
C SER A 50 -2.57 4.02 8.61
N GLY A 51 -1.92 3.52 9.66
CA GLY A 51 -0.81 2.61 9.53
C GLY A 51 -0.63 1.76 10.77
N CYS A 52 -0.09 0.56 10.57
CA CYS A 52 0.23 -0.39 11.62
C CYS A 52 1.64 -0.94 11.42
N ILE A 53 2.37 -1.06 12.51
CA ILE A 53 3.63 -1.78 12.57
C ILE A 53 3.41 -2.98 13.50
N PRO A 54 3.63 -4.23 13.03
CA PRO A 54 3.48 -5.42 13.86
C PRO A 54 4.32 -5.31 15.13
N ASN A 55 3.74 -5.71 16.27
CA ASN A 55 4.36 -5.68 17.60
C ASN A 55 4.68 -4.27 18.15
N VAL A 56 4.35 -3.20 17.42
CA VAL A 56 4.54 -1.82 17.89
C VAL A 56 3.19 -1.14 18.11
N GLY A 57 2.29 -1.21 17.12
CA GLY A 57 0.95 -0.65 17.23
C GLY A 57 0.46 0.01 15.95
N CYS A 58 -0.74 0.59 16.03
CA CYS A 58 -1.41 1.27 14.93
C CYS A 58 -1.69 2.72 15.27
N ALA A 59 -1.70 3.57 14.25
CA ALA A 59 -2.08 4.97 14.35
C ALA A 59 -3.00 5.37 13.19
N THR A 60 -3.90 6.31 13.46
CA THR A 60 -4.80 6.91 12.47
C THR A 60 -4.79 8.42 12.66
N ILE A 61 -4.69 9.13 11.56
CA ILE A 61 -4.69 10.59 11.48
C ILE A 61 -5.84 10.97 10.53
N PRO A 62 -6.97 11.48 11.04
CA PRO A 62 -8.06 11.96 10.20
C PRO A 62 -7.64 13.17 9.36
N ALA A 63 -8.31 13.38 8.21
CA ALA A 63 -8.17 14.61 7.47
C ALA A 63 -8.69 15.83 8.27
N PRO A 64 -8.16 17.05 8.04
CA PRO A 64 -8.61 18.29 8.68
C PRO A 64 -10.09 18.63 8.43
#